data_AF-A0A139DAY3-F1
#
_entry.id   AF-A0A139DAY3-F1
#
_cell.length_a   1.000
_cell.length_b   1.000
_cell.length_c   1.000
_cell.angle_alpha   90.00
_cell.angle_beta   90.00
_cell.angle_gamma   90.00
#
_symmetry.space_group_name_H-M   'P 1'
#
loop_
_entity.id
_entity.type
_entity.pdbx_description
1 polymer ?
#
loop_
_entity_poly.entity_id
_entity_poly.type
_entity_poly.pdbx_seq_one_letter_code
_entity_poly.pdbx_strand_id
1 'polypeptide(L)'
;MELFSILILAALILFFVLLFYFIPLGLWISATAAGVKVGFFNLIGMRLRRVVPSSIVGPMIKSHKAGKGLSSDQLEAHYLAGGNVDRVVDALIAAQRAEIDLTFERAAAIDLAGRDVLEAVKMSVNPKVIQTPIVTAVAMDGIQVMATARVTVRANIERLVGGAGEETVLARVGEGIVTTVGSAESHKKVLENPDSISKTVLNKGLDSGTAFEILSIDIADVDVGKNIGAQLQTDQAEADKEIAQAKAEERRAMAVAEEQEMKARVQEMRAKVVEAEAEVPLAMAEALKKGNMGVMDYMKLKNVESDTKMRTSISETSETETKNQNEN
;
A
#
# COMPACT_ATOMS: atom_id res chain seq x y z
N MET A 1 45.79 13.74 -73.76
CA MET A 1 46.27 14.76 -72.79
C MET A 1 45.11 15.38 -72.04
N GLU A 2 44.10 15.93 -72.73
CA GLU A 2 42.97 16.61 -72.06
C GLU A 2 42.14 15.71 -71.13
N LEU A 3 41.83 14.47 -71.54
CA LEU A 3 41.09 13.53 -70.71
C LEU A 3 41.87 13.14 -69.43
N PHE A 4 43.20 13.04 -69.52
CA PHE A 4 44.07 12.69 -68.40
C PHE A 4 44.20 13.85 -67.40
N SER A 5 44.31 15.09 -67.90
CA SER A 5 44.25 16.29 -67.05
C SER A 5 42.90 16.49 -66.37
N ILE A 6 41.79 16.17 -67.04
CA ILE A 6 40.44 16.21 -66.45
C ILE A 6 40.30 15.14 -65.36
N LEU A 7 40.83 13.92 -65.58
CA LEU A 7 40.78 12.83 -64.60
C LEU A 7 41.64 13.12 -63.35
N ILE A 8 42.82 13.73 -63.55
CA ILE A 8 43.67 14.21 -62.44
C ILE A 8 42.96 15.33 -61.67
N LEU A 9 42.36 16.29 -62.36
CA LEU A 9 41.64 17.39 -61.71
C LEU A 9 40.42 16.86 -60.93
N ALA A 10 39.67 15.92 -61.49
CA ALA A 10 38.55 15.28 -60.81
C ALA A 10 39.00 14.46 -59.58
N ALA A 11 40.10 13.72 -59.69
CA ALA A 11 40.68 12.99 -58.56
C ALA A 11 41.19 13.92 -57.46
N LEU A 12 41.77 15.08 -57.83
CA LEU A 12 42.25 16.09 -56.90
C LEU A 12 41.08 16.79 -56.19
N ILE A 13 40.02 17.15 -56.91
CA ILE A 13 38.79 17.67 -56.32
C ILE A 13 38.15 16.65 -55.38
N LEU A 14 38.04 15.38 -55.80
CA LEU A 14 37.51 14.30 -54.97
C LEU A 14 38.34 14.10 -53.70
N PHE A 15 39.67 14.15 -53.81
CA PHE A 15 40.59 14.08 -52.68
C PHE A 15 40.36 15.24 -51.70
N PHE A 16 40.24 16.47 -52.19
CA PHE A 16 39.94 17.62 -51.34
C PHE A 16 38.56 17.50 -50.68
N VAL A 17 37.52 17.10 -51.41
CA VAL A 17 36.17 16.89 -50.83
C VAL A 17 36.22 15.85 -49.71
N LEU A 18 36.94 14.74 -49.92
CA LEU A 18 37.09 13.68 -48.91
C LEU A 18 37.92 14.14 -47.70
N LEU A 19 38.96 14.96 -47.94
CA LEU A 19 39.79 15.57 -46.90
C LEU A 19 38.99 16.57 -46.05
N PHE A 20 38.26 17.50 -46.66
CA PHE A 20 37.42 18.49 -45.97
C PHE A 20 36.22 17.84 -45.27
N TYR A 21 35.72 16.71 -45.78
CA TYR A 21 34.70 15.92 -45.09
C TYR A 21 35.24 15.27 -43.80
N PHE A 22 36.48 14.77 -43.85
CA PHE A 22 37.08 14.07 -42.71
C PHE A 22 37.65 15.03 -41.65
N ILE A 23 38.21 16.17 -42.06
CA ILE A 23 38.83 17.15 -41.16
C ILE A 23 37.86 18.31 -40.92
N PRO A 24 37.28 18.45 -39.70
CA PRO A 24 36.41 19.58 -39.39
C PRO A 24 37.25 20.84 -39.13
N LEU A 25 37.73 21.48 -40.19
CA LEU A 25 38.57 22.69 -40.11
C LEU A 25 37.89 23.82 -39.31
N GLY A 26 36.57 23.96 -39.42
CA GLY A 26 35.82 24.96 -38.64
C GLY A 26 35.90 24.73 -37.13
N LEU A 27 35.87 23.48 -36.67
CA LEU A 27 36.01 23.14 -35.24
C LEU A 27 37.44 23.40 -34.76
N TRP A 28 38.43 23.08 -35.59
CA TRP A 28 39.83 23.33 -35.27
C TRP A 28 40.14 24.82 -35.12
N ILE A 29 39.66 25.65 -36.05
CA ILE A 29 39.79 27.12 -35.98
C ILE A 29 39.09 27.66 -34.73
N SER A 30 37.88 27.16 -34.42
CA SER A 30 37.14 27.58 -33.23
C SER A 30 37.86 27.23 -31.93
N ALA A 31 38.46 26.03 -31.85
CA ALA A 31 39.24 25.59 -30.69
C ALA A 31 40.50 26.45 -30.47
N THR A 32 41.27 26.67 -31.54
CA THR A 32 42.49 27.48 -31.50
C THR A 32 42.20 28.95 -31.20
N ALA A 33 41.16 29.53 -31.79
CA ALA A 33 40.70 30.89 -31.48
C ALA A 33 40.26 31.05 -30.02
N ALA A 34 39.74 29.98 -29.40
CA ALA A 34 39.39 29.96 -27.99
C ALA A 34 40.56 29.63 -27.05
N GLY A 35 41.79 29.49 -27.56
CA GLY A 35 42.98 29.18 -26.77
C GLY A 35 43.17 27.69 -26.44
N VAL A 36 42.30 26.81 -26.95
CA VAL A 36 42.38 25.36 -26.70
C VAL A 36 43.31 24.70 -27.71
N LYS A 37 44.39 24.08 -27.21
CA LYS A 37 45.40 23.40 -28.03
C LYS A 37 44.90 22.02 -28.48
N VAL A 38 44.11 21.95 -29.55
CA VAL A 38 43.71 20.68 -30.19
C VAL A 38 44.49 20.50 -31.50
N GLY A 39 45.28 19.44 -31.60
CA GLY A 39 46.02 19.11 -32.82
C GLY A 39 45.12 18.56 -33.92
N PHE A 40 45.48 18.77 -35.20
CA PHE A 40 44.77 18.19 -36.35
C PHE A 40 44.70 16.66 -36.28
N PHE A 41 45.79 16.01 -35.86
CA PHE A 41 45.85 14.56 -35.70
C PHE A 41 44.89 14.05 -34.60
N ASN A 42 44.61 14.84 -33.56
CA ASN A 42 43.66 14.44 -32.52
C ASN A 42 42.22 14.40 -33.05
N LEU A 43 41.82 15.37 -33.89
CA LEU A 43 40.49 15.40 -34.51
C LEU A 43 40.26 14.22 -35.46
N ILE A 44 41.29 13.86 -36.22
CA ILE A 44 41.29 12.67 -37.08
C ILE A 44 41.22 11.40 -36.22
N GLY A 45 42.03 11.34 -35.15
CA GLY A 45 42.07 10.22 -34.21
C GLY A 45 40.75 10.01 -33.44
N MET A 46 40.00 11.08 -33.14
CA MET A 46 38.65 11.00 -32.55
C MET A 46 37.70 10.25 -33.49
N ARG A 47 37.68 10.60 -34.78
CA ARG A 47 36.83 9.91 -35.77
C ARG A 47 37.20 8.43 -35.93
N LEU A 48 38.50 8.11 -35.91
CA LEU A 48 38.97 6.71 -35.96
C LEU A 48 38.50 5.90 -34.74
N ARG A 49 38.47 6.53 -33.56
CA ARG A 49 37.93 5.97 -32.31
C ARG A 49 36.41 6.02 -32.22
N ARG A 50 35.70 6.40 -33.28
CA ARG A 50 34.23 6.58 -33.35
C ARG A 50 33.69 7.64 -32.38
N VAL A 51 34.51 8.61 -31.99
CA VAL A 51 34.11 9.78 -31.20
C VAL A 51 33.78 10.94 -32.14
N VAL A 52 32.65 11.61 -31.93
CA VAL A 52 32.25 12.76 -32.73
C VAL A 52 33.01 14.00 -32.25
N PRO A 53 33.88 14.63 -33.06
CA PRO A 53 34.74 15.72 -32.59
C PRO A 53 33.98 16.95 -32.08
N SER A 54 32.81 17.27 -32.63
CA SER A 54 31.99 18.41 -32.18
C SER A 54 31.52 18.26 -30.74
N SER A 55 31.19 17.03 -30.33
CA SER A 55 30.70 16.71 -28.98
C SER A 55 31.80 16.80 -27.91
N ILE A 56 33.07 16.88 -28.31
CA ILE A 56 34.21 17.01 -27.40
C ILE A 56 34.77 18.43 -27.42
N VAL A 57 35.02 18.98 -28.61
CA VAL A 57 35.66 20.29 -28.79
C VAL A 57 34.80 21.42 -28.20
N GLY A 58 33.48 21.38 -28.40
CA GLY A 58 32.56 22.38 -27.83
C GLY A 58 32.64 22.45 -26.30
N PRO A 59 32.38 21.33 -25.58
CA PRO A 59 32.55 21.27 -24.12
C PRO A 59 33.97 21.59 -23.66
N MET A 60 35.00 21.18 -24.39
CA MET A 60 36.40 21.50 -24.07
C MET A 60 36.66 23.01 -24.09
N ILE A 61 36.12 23.73 -25.08
CA ILE A 61 36.17 25.19 -25.15
C ILE A 61 35.45 25.83 -23.95
N LYS A 62 34.24 25.34 -23.60
CA LYS A 62 33.48 25.84 -22.44
C LYS A 62 34.29 25.66 -21.14
N SER A 63 34.85 24.46 -20.93
CA SER A 63 35.67 24.13 -19.76
C SER A 63 36.94 24.99 -19.65
N HIS A 64 37.64 25.20 -20.76
CA HIS A 64 38.84 26.04 -20.79
C HIS A 64 38.52 27.50 -20.44
N LYS A 65 37.44 28.06 -21.00
CA LYS A 65 36.98 29.42 -20.69
C LYS A 65 36.51 29.59 -19.24
N ALA A 66 36.02 28.51 -18.62
CA ALA A 66 35.67 28.49 -17.20
C ALA A 66 36.86 28.24 -16.26
N GLY A 67 38.04 27.93 -16.79
CA GLY A 67 39.25 27.67 -16.01
C GLY A 67 39.36 26.25 -15.45
N LYS A 68 38.54 25.29 -15.91
CA LYS A 68 38.58 23.88 -15.46
C LYS A 68 39.51 22.98 -16.27
N GLY A 69 40.06 23.48 -17.38
CA GLY A 69 41.22 22.88 -18.06
C GLY A 69 41.13 21.38 -18.36
N LEU A 70 39.94 20.85 -18.65
CA LEU A 70 39.73 19.41 -18.85
C LEU A 70 40.51 18.92 -20.08
N SER A 71 41.13 17.74 -19.94
CA SER A 71 41.87 17.11 -21.02
C SER A 71 40.93 16.52 -22.08
N SER A 72 41.40 16.44 -23.34
CA SER A 72 40.65 15.76 -24.40
C SER A 72 40.38 14.30 -24.04
N ASP A 73 41.36 13.63 -23.44
CA ASP A 73 41.30 12.20 -23.15
C ASP A 73 40.23 11.86 -22.11
N GLN A 74 40.06 12.71 -21.08
CA GLN A 74 38.98 12.57 -20.09
C GLN A 74 37.58 12.70 -20.73
N LEU A 75 37.39 13.70 -21.59
CA LEU A 75 36.11 13.94 -22.26
C LEU A 75 35.79 12.82 -23.25
N GLU A 76 36.81 12.35 -23.98
CA GLU A 76 36.68 11.22 -24.90
C GLU A 76 36.38 9.91 -24.17
N ALA A 77 37.05 9.64 -23.04
CA ALA A 77 36.79 8.46 -22.24
C ALA A 77 35.35 8.42 -21.71
N HIS A 78 34.83 9.56 -21.22
CA HIS A 78 33.44 9.67 -20.78
C HIS A 78 32.44 9.48 -21.93
N TYR A 79 32.72 10.06 -23.11
CA TYR A 79 31.90 9.87 -24.30
C TYR A 79 31.85 8.41 -24.74
N LEU A 80 33.00 7.72 -24.73
CA LEU A 80 33.09 6.30 -25.08
C LEU A 80 32.39 5.40 -24.06
N ALA A 81 32.32 5.80 -22.79
CA ALA A 81 31.54 5.13 -21.77
C ALA A 81 30.02 5.34 -21.94
N GLY A 82 29.58 6.13 -22.92
CA GLY A 82 28.18 6.40 -23.22
C GLY A 82 27.60 7.60 -22.45
N GLY A 83 28.44 8.39 -21.78
CA GLY A 83 28.01 9.56 -21.03
C GLY A 83 27.83 10.83 -21.88
N ASN A 84 27.14 11.81 -21.33
CA ASN A 84 26.93 13.13 -21.93
C ASN A 84 27.99 14.14 -21.45
N VAL A 85 28.99 14.36 -22.30
CA VAL A 85 30.11 15.28 -22.04
C VAL A 85 29.65 16.73 -21.85
N ASP A 86 28.70 17.20 -22.65
CA ASP A 86 28.24 18.59 -22.59
C ASP A 86 27.54 18.90 -21.26
N ARG A 87 26.67 17.99 -20.80
CA ARG A 87 25.97 18.10 -19.51
C ARG A 87 26.95 18.09 -18.33
N VAL A 88 27.94 17.21 -18.35
CA VAL A 88 28.97 17.13 -17.29
C VAL A 88 29.79 18.40 -17.22
N VAL A 89 30.22 18.96 -18.36
CA VAL A 89 30.96 20.22 -18.38
C VAL A 89 30.10 21.38 -17.89
N ASP A 90 28.86 21.48 -18.35
CA ASP A 90 27.95 22.54 -17.89
C ASP A 90 27.69 22.44 -16.38
N ALA A 91 27.58 21.22 -15.84
CA ALA A 91 27.45 20.98 -14.40
C ALA A 91 28.70 21.41 -13.61
N LEU A 92 29.90 21.11 -14.12
CA LEU A 92 31.17 21.53 -13.49
C LEU A 92 31.33 23.04 -13.47
N ILE A 93 30.93 23.72 -14.55
CA ILE A 93 30.96 25.19 -14.64
C ILE A 93 29.95 25.79 -13.64
N ALA A 94 28.74 25.22 -13.57
CA ALA A 94 27.73 25.65 -12.61
C ALA A 94 28.20 25.45 -11.16
N ALA A 95 28.82 24.30 -10.86
CA ALA A 95 29.35 23.98 -9.53
C ALA A 95 30.44 24.96 -9.12
N GLN A 96 31.38 25.27 -10.02
CA GLN A 96 32.45 26.24 -9.77
C GLN A 96 31.90 27.65 -9.48
N ARG A 97 30.89 28.10 -10.23
CA ARG A 97 30.25 29.41 -9.99
C ARG A 97 29.51 29.49 -8.66
N ALA A 98 29.09 28.34 -8.15
CA ALA A 98 28.41 28.21 -6.87
C ALA A 98 29.33 27.76 -5.73
N GLU A 99 30.64 27.74 -5.95
CA GLU A 99 31.67 27.32 -4.96
C GLU A 99 31.46 25.90 -4.41
N ILE A 100 30.87 25.01 -5.23
CA ILE A 100 30.68 23.60 -4.91
C ILE A 100 31.89 22.80 -5.41
N ASP A 101 32.50 22.01 -4.52
CA ASP A 101 33.59 21.11 -4.89
C ASP A 101 33.07 19.88 -5.65
N LEU A 102 33.08 19.97 -6.98
CA LEU A 102 32.73 18.89 -7.89
C LEU A 102 33.91 18.58 -8.82
N THR A 103 34.41 17.35 -8.71
CA THR A 103 35.46 16.81 -9.59
C THR A 103 34.85 16.22 -10.86
N PHE A 104 35.66 16.14 -11.93
CA PHE A 104 35.21 15.58 -13.22
C PHE A 104 34.82 14.11 -13.07
N GLU A 105 35.61 13.33 -12.34
CA GLU A 105 35.39 11.90 -12.11
C GLU A 105 34.05 11.65 -11.42
N ARG A 106 33.68 12.51 -10.45
CA ARG A 106 32.43 12.40 -9.72
C ARG A 106 31.24 12.82 -10.58
N ALA A 107 31.37 13.91 -11.33
CA ALA A 107 30.35 14.34 -12.28
C ALA A 107 30.09 13.27 -13.35
N ALA A 108 31.16 12.66 -13.88
CA ALA A 108 31.07 11.53 -14.81
C ALA A 108 30.36 10.32 -14.19
N ALA A 109 30.70 9.97 -12.95
CA ALA A 109 30.05 8.87 -12.24
C ALA A 109 28.54 9.08 -12.04
N ILE A 110 28.11 10.32 -11.72
CA ILE A 110 26.69 10.68 -11.58
C ILE A 110 25.96 10.53 -12.92
N ASP A 111 26.55 11.02 -14.02
CA ASP A 111 25.97 10.94 -15.35
C ASP A 111 25.85 9.48 -15.84
N LEU A 112 26.88 8.66 -15.62
CA LEU A 112 26.87 7.23 -15.94
C LEU A 112 25.89 6.43 -15.08
N ALA A 113 25.59 6.89 -13.86
CA ALA A 113 24.51 6.34 -13.03
C ALA A 113 23.10 6.70 -13.53
N GLY A 114 22.99 7.42 -14.65
CA GLY A 114 21.73 7.82 -15.26
C GLY A 114 21.03 8.97 -14.53
N ARG A 115 21.77 9.78 -13.76
CA ARG A 115 21.25 10.96 -13.05
C ARG A 115 21.68 12.24 -13.79
N ASP A 116 20.84 13.27 -13.77
CA ASP A 116 21.20 14.56 -14.36
C ASP A 116 22.09 15.35 -13.38
N VAL A 117 23.40 15.38 -13.67
CA VAL A 117 24.40 16.11 -12.86
C VAL A 117 24.10 17.60 -12.81
N LEU A 118 23.66 18.18 -13.93
CA LEU A 118 23.42 19.63 -14.03
C LEU A 118 22.21 20.03 -13.19
N GLU A 119 21.15 19.23 -13.23
CA GLU A 119 19.98 19.42 -12.36
C GLU A 119 20.38 19.30 -10.88
N ALA A 120 21.18 18.29 -10.53
CA ALA A 120 21.62 18.11 -9.15
C ALA A 120 22.45 19.30 -8.63
N VAL A 121 23.38 19.83 -9.44
CA VAL A 121 24.14 21.04 -9.07
C VAL A 121 23.22 22.24 -8.92
N LYS A 122 22.28 22.45 -9.85
CA LYS A 122 21.30 23.55 -9.76
C LYS A 122 20.44 23.44 -8.50
N MET A 123 19.99 22.24 -8.17
CA MET A 123 19.19 21.96 -6.98
C MET A 123 19.99 22.11 -5.67
N SER A 124 21.31 21.93 -5.73
CA SER A 124 22.22 22.19 -4.62
C SER A 124 22.27 23.69 -4.28
N VAL A 125 22.24 24.55 -5.31
CA VAL A 125 22.25 26.01 -5.15
C VAL A 125 20.87 26.57 -4.85
N ASN A 126 19.87 26.13 -5.60
CA ASN A 126 18.49 26.56 -5.49
C ASN A 126 17.61 25.38 -5.07
N PRO A 127 17.25 25.27 -3.78
CA PRO A 127 16.43 24.19 -3.27
C PRO A 127 15.09 24.10 -4.01
N LYS A 128 14.56 22.88 -4.10
CA LYS A 128 13.27 22.60 -4.74
C LYS A 128 12.26 22.18 -3.67
N VAL A 129 11.04 22.65 -3.82
CA VAL A 129 9.92 22.25 -2.96
C VAL A 129 9.18 21.08 -3.61
N ILE A 130 9.03 19.99 -2.87
CA ILE A 130 8.32 18.78 -3.29
C ILE A 130 7.17 18.54 -2.31
N GLN A 131 5.98 18.25 -2.82
CA GLN A 131 4.80 17.98 -1.99
C GLN A 131 4.63 16.47 -1.78
N THR A 132 4.34 16.07 -0.55
CA THR A 132 3.99 14.67 -0.24
C THR A 132 2.60 14.34 -0.78
N PRO A 133 2.32 13.06 -1.09
CA PRO A 133 0.94 12.61 -1.22
C PRO A 133 0.16 12.86 0.08
N ILE A 134 -1.17 12.77 0.03
CA ILE A 134 -2.03 12.89 1.21
C ILE A 134 -1.73 11.71 2.14
N VAL A 135 -1.15 12.02 3.30
CA VAL A 135 -0.83 11.04 4.34
C VAL A 135 -2.00 10.98 5.31
N THR A 136 -2.53 9.79 5.51
CA THR A 136 -3.70 9.57 6.38
C THR A 136 -3.28 8.78 7.62
N ALA A 137 -3.65 9.27 8.80
CA ALA A 137 -3.37 8.62 10.08
C ALA A 137 -4.55 8.79 11.04
N VAL A 138 -4.64 7.93 12.05
CA VAL A 138 -5.70 7.96 13.07
C VAL A 138 -5.07 8.31 14.40
N ALA A 139 -5.57 9.34 15.06
CA ALA A 139 -5.12 9.72 16.40
C ALA A 139 -5.68 8.77 17.47
N MET A 140 -5.18 8.83 18.71
CA MET A 140 -5.60 7.93 19.78
C MET A 140 -7.09 8.05 20.14
N ASP A 141 -7.72 9.19 19.83
CA ASP A 141 -9.15 9.41 19.99
C ASP A 141 -10.01 8.78 18.87
N GLY A 142 -9.39 8.05 17.94
CA GLY A 142 -10.07 7.33 16.86
C GLY A 142 -10.47 8.20 15.68
N ILE A 143 -10.05 9.47 15.66
CA ILE A 143 -10.37 10.40 14.57
C ILE A 143 -9.25 10.40 13.53
N GLN A 144 -9.66 10.27 12.27
CA GLN A 144 -8.76 10.31 11.13
C GLN A 144 -8.31 11.75 10.85
N VAL A 145 -7.01 11.93 10.64
CA VAL A 145 -6.39 13.17 10.21
C VAL A 145 -5.65 12.91 8.91
N MET A 146 -5.87 13.79 7.92
CA MET A 146 -5.24 13.77 6.62
C MET A 146 -4.32 14.97 6.55
N ALA A 147 -3.03 14.75 6.33
CA ALA A 147 -2.04 15.81 6.27
C ALA A 147 -1.24 15.75 4.97
N THR A 148 -0.92 16.92 4.43
CA THR A 148 0.05 17.07 3.34
C THR A 148 1.20 17.94 3.79
N ALA A 149 2.42 17.60 3.39
CA ALA A 149 3.62 18.36 3.70
C ALA A 149 4.32 18.83 2.42
N ARG A 150 4.92 20.02 2.49
CA ARG A 150 5.88 20.54 1.53
C ARG A 150 7.27 20.35 2.12
N VAL A 151 8.10 19.61 1.41
CA VAL A 151 9.47 19.31 1.80
C VAL A 151 10.38 20.13 0.90
N THR A 152 11.15 21.03 1.50
CA THR A 152 12.20 21.77 0.80
C THR A 152 13.47 20.95 0.85
N VAL A 153 13.89 20.43 -0.31
CA VAL A 153 15.06 19.57 -0.43
C VAL A 153 16.15 20.22 -1.27
N ARG A 154 17.39 19.92 -0.90
CA ARG A 154 18.61 20.27 -1.64
C ARG A 154 19.31 18.98 -2.06
N ALA A 155 19.94 18.95 -3.23
CA ALA A 155 20.74 17.79 -3.63
C ALA A 155 22.06 17.75 -2.85
N ASN A 156 22.39 16.59 -2.28
CA ASN A 156 23.69 16.31 -1.69
C ASN A 156 24.58 15.66 -2.74
N ILE A 157 25.49 16.47 -3.31
CA ILE A 157 26.40 16.05 -4.39
C ILE A 157 27.32 14.89 -3.95
N GLU A 158 27.61 14.78 -2.66
CA GLU A 158 28.45 13.70 -2.17
C GLU A 158 27.74 12.34 -2.21
N ARG A 159 26.45 12.31 -1.88
CA ARG A 159 25.67 11.06 -1.74
C ARG A 159 24.74 10.79 -2.92
N LEU A 160 24.89 11.55 -4.00
CA LEU A 160 24.02 11.45 -5.18
C LEU A 160 24.12 10.09 -5.90
N VAL A 161 25.29 9.44 -5.85
CA VAL A 161 25.49 8.09 -6.40
C VAL A 161 25.28 7.06 -5.29
N GLY A 162 24.27 6.21 -5.45
CA GLY A 162 23.93 5.15 -4.49
C GLY A 162 23.06 5.59 -3.31
N GLY A 163 22.79 6.89 -3.16
CA GLY A 163 21.83 7.40 -2.18
C GLY A 163 20.37 7.15 -2.57
N ALA A 164 19.50 7.11 -1.56
CA ALA A 164 18.05 6.98 -1.78
C ALA A 164 17.46 8.22 -2.48
N GLY A 165 16.45 8.00 -3.34
CA GLY A 165 15.82 9.04 -4.16
C GLY A 165 14.78 9.89 -3.43
N GLU A 166 14.16 10.81 -4.17
CA GLU A 166 13.10 11.70 -3.65
C GLU A 166 11.92 10.91 -3.06
N GLU A 167 11.50 9.82 -3.72
CA GLU A 167 10.40 8.97 -3.24
C GLU A 167 10.66 8.40 -1.85
N THR A 168 11.90 8.01 -1.55
CA THR A 168 12.27 7.49 -0.23
C THR A 168 12.22 8.58 0.83
N VAL A 169 12.62 9.81 0.48
CA VAL A 169 12.50 10.97 1.37
C VAL A 169 11.02 11.23 1.68
N LEU A 170 10.15 11.27 0.65
CA LEU A 170 8.71 11.48 0.83
C LEU A 170 8.07 10.38 1.68
N ALA A 171 8.46 9.12 1.48
CA ALA A 171 7.95 7.99 2.27
C ALA A 171 8.35 8.09 3.75
N ARG A 172 9.62 8.46 4.03
CA ARG A 172 10.12 8.67 5.40
C ARG A 172 9.44 9.85 6.09
N VAL A 173 9.21 10.94 5.36
CA VAL A 173 8.41 12.08 5.86
C VAL A 173 6.99 11.61 6.17
N GLY A 174 6.37 10.84 5.28
CA GLY A 174 5.06 10.24 5.49
C GLY A 174 4.99 9.35 6.74
N GLU A 175 5.95 8.46 6.93
CA GLU A 175 6.06 7.64 8.15
C GLU A 175 6.17 8.51 9.41
N GLY A 176 6.95 9.58 9.35
CA GLY A 176 7.10 10.55 10.43
C GLY A 176 5.77 11.24 10.76
N ILE A 177 5.00 11.65 9.75
CA ILE A 177 3.67 12.23 9.90
C ILE A 177 2.72 11.22 10.56
N VAL A 178 2.65 9.98 10.04
CA VAL A 178 1.80 8.91 10.58
C VAL A 178 2.12 8.64 12.05
N THR A 179 3.40 8.54 12.37
CA THR A 179 3.84 8.28 13.76
C THR A 179 3.44 9.41 14.70
N THR A 180 3.59 10.66 14.26
CA THR A 180 3.29 11.83 15.10
C THR A 180 1.78 11.97 15.35
N VAL A 181 0.97 11.81 14.30
CA VAL A 181 -0.50 11.82 14.42
C VAL A 181 -0.99 10.64 15.25
N GLY A 182 -0.48 9.43 15.00
CA GLY A 182 -0.87 8.23 15.74
C GLY A 182 -0.48 8.24 17.22
N SER A 183 0.55 9.01 17.58
CA SER A 183 0.98 9.19 18.96
C SER A 183 0.24 10.33 19.68
N ALA A 184 -0.59 11.11 18.98
CA ALA A 184 -1.34 12.21 19.57
C ALA A 184 -2.58 11.69 20.31
N GLU A 185 -2.76 12.15 21.56
CA GLU A 185 -3.93 11.82 22.38
C GLU A 185 -5.27 12.21 21.72
N SER A 186 -5.29 13.30 20.94
CA SER A 186 -6.46 13.75 20.22
C SER A 186 -6.10 14.46 18.92
N HIS A 187 -6.94 14.33 17.89
CA HIS A 187 -6.83 15.09 16.64
C HIS A 187 -6.75 16.61 16.86
N LYS A 188 -7.38 17.13 17.93
CA LYS A 188 -7.35 18.56 18.25
C LYS A 188 -5.95 19.08 18.51
N LYS A 189 -5.10 18.31 19.21
CA LYS A 189 -3.70 18.70 19.48
C LYS A 189 -2.90 18.88 18.18
N VAL A 190 -3.20 18.06 17.18
CA VAL A 190 -2.56 18.13 15.86
C VAL A 190 -3.02 19.36 15.08
N LEU A 191 -4.31 19.68 15.14
CA LEU A 191 -4.88 20.88 14.49
C LEU A 191 -4.44 22.19 15.16
N GLU A 192 -4.32 22.20 16.49
CA GLU A 192 -3.88 23.36 17.26
C GLU A 192 -2.41 23.71 16.96
N ASN A 193 -1.58 22.71 16.66
CA ASN A 193 -0.15 22.89 16.41
C ASN A 193 0.40 21.92 15.35
N PRO A 194 0.12 22.15 14.06
CA PRO A 194 0.57 21.28 12.97
C PRO A 194 2.11 21.27 12.83
N ASP A 195 2.80 22.34 13.26
CA ASP A 195 4.27 22.44 13.26
C ASP A 195 4.94 21.41 14.20
N SER A 196 4.19 20.86 15.16
CA SER A 196 4.70 19.77 16.00
C SER A 196 5.05 18.52 15.18
N ILE A 197 4.34 18.31 14.06
CA ILE A 197 4.64 17.24 13.11
C ILE A 197 6.01 17.49 12.47
N SER A 198 6.20 18.65 11.83
CA SER A 198 7.46 18.93 11.13
C SER A 198 8.68 18.87 12.04
N LYS A 199 8.59 19.39 13.28
CA LYS A 199 9.69 19.31 14.26
C LYS A 199 10.03 17.88 14.64
N THR A 200 9.02 17.06 14.93
CA THR A 200 9.22 15.65 15.31
C THR A 200 9.82 14.84 14.16
N VAL A 201 9.39 15.14 12.94
CA VAL A 201 9.85 14.49 11.70
C VAL A 201 11.29 14.88 11.37
N LEU A 202 11.66 16.17 11.48
CA LEU A 202 13.04 16.65 11.28
C LEU A 202 14.03 16.06 12.30
N ASN A 203 13.62 15.94 13.57
CA ASN A 203 14.47 15.40 14.64
C ASN A 203 14.89 13.93 14.42
N LYS A 204 14.20 13.18 13.55
CA LYS A 204 14.51 11.77 13.26
C LYS A 204 15.65 11.58 12.25
N GLY A 205 16.21 12.64 11.66
CA GLY A 205 17.36 12.53 10.75
C GLY A 205 17.06 11.74 9.47
N LEU A 206 15.97 12.13 8.79
CA LEU A 206 15.40 11.40 7.65
C LEU A 206 16.27 11.43 6.38
N ASP A 207 17.24 12.33 6.34
CA ASP A 207 18.20 12.57 5.26
C ASP A 207 19.39 11.60 5.27
N SER A 208 19.54 10.80 6.35
CA SER A 208 20.61 9.81 6.46
C SER A 208 20.55 8.75 5.34
N GLY A 209 21.63 8.65 4.57
CA GLY A 209 21.76 7.72 3.44
C GLY A 209 20.94 8.09 2.20
N THR A 210 20.40 9.32 2.13
CA THR A 210 19.67 9.80 0.94
C THR A 210 20.56 10.68 0.06
N ALA A 211 20.18 10.81 -1.21
CA ALA A 211 20.82 11.71 -2.17
C ALA A 211 20.44 13.19 -1.95
N PHE A 212 19.57 13.47 -0.97
CA PHE A 212 19.00 14.77 -0.70
C PHE A 212 19.23 15.18 0.76
N GLU A 213 19.28 16.47 1.00
CA GLU A 213 19.30 17.07 2.33
C GLU A 213 17.99 17.82 2.51
N ILE A 214 17.33 17.61 3.65
CA ILE A 214 16.05 18.25 3.96
C ILE A 214 16.35 19.56 4.69
N LEU A 215 15.98 20.69 4.08
CA LEU A 215 16.13 22.01 4.69
C LEU A 215 14.95 22.37 5.59
N SER A 216 13.73 22.13 5.10
CA SER A 216 12.50 22.37 5.84
C SER A 216 11.44 21.34 5.48
N ILE A 217 10.56 21.08 6.44
CA ILE A 217 9.31 20.36 6.24
C ILE A 217 8.23 21.28 6.77
N ASP A 218 7.32 21.67 5.89
CA ASP A 218 6.23 22.58 6.21
C ASP A 218 4.92 21.83 5.99
N ILE A 219 4.00 21.85 6.96
CA ILE A 219 2.70 21.22 6.79
C ILE A 219 1.83 22.14 5.94
N ALA A 220 1.46 21.68 4.75
CA ALA A 220 0.72 22.48 3.78
C ALA A 220 -0.79 22.50 4.08
N ASP A 221 -1.31 21.37 4.56
CA ASP A 221 -2.73 21.21 4.86
C ASP A 221 -2.96 20.11 5.89
N VAL A 222 -3.96 20.28 6.76
CA VAL A 222 -4.38 19.30 7.76
C VAL A 222 -5.90 19.29 7.86
N ASP A 223 -6.49 18.20 7.41
CA ASP A 223 -7.93 17.97 7.41
C ASP A 223 -8.35 16.88 8.38
N VAL A 224 -9.57 16.99 8.91
CA VAL A 224 -10.21 15.94 9.70
C VAL A 224 -11.06 15.07 8.79
N GLY A 225 -10.81 13.77 8.82
CA GLY A 225 -11.54 12.76 8.07
C GLY A 225 -12.67 12.14 8.89
N LYS A 226 -12.80 10.81 8.77
CA LYS A 226 -13.85 10.03 9.43
C LYS A 226 -13.51 9.74 10.90
N ASN A 227 -14.54 9.52 11.71
CA ASN A 227 -14.37 8.95 13.04
C ASN A 227 -14.29 7.42 12.93
N ILE A 228 -13.07 6.91 12.73
CA ILE A 228 -12.79 5.49 12.60
C ILE A 228 -13.10 4.75 13.90
N GLY A 229 -12.87 5.38 15.07
CA GLY A 229 -13.20 4.81 16.37
C GLY A 229 -14.69 4.50 16.52
N ALA A 230 -15.55 5.46 16.18
CA ALA A 230 -17.01 5.26 16.23
C ALA A 230 -17.49 4.22 15.20
N GLN A 231 -16.87 4.19 14.03
CA GLN A 231 -17.18 3.18 13.01
C GLN A 231 -16.82 1.78 13.50
N LEU A 232 -15.60 1.59 14.00
CA LEU A 232 -15.16 0.30 14.55
C LEU A 232 -16.03 -0.14 15.75
N GLN A 233 -16.46 0.78 16.61
CA GLN A 233 -17.39 0.48 17.70
C GLN A 233 -18.76 0.04 17.20
N THR A 234 -19.26 0.66 16.13
CA THR A 234 -20.53 0.27 15.50
C THR A 234 -20.41 -1.11 14.89
N ASP A 235 -19.33 -1.36 14.14
CA ASP A 235 -19.06 -2.66 13.50
C ASP A 235 -18.91 -3.77 14.55
N GLN A 236 -18.24 -3.49 15.68
CA GLN A 236 -18.15 -4.42 16.81
C GLN A 236 -19.51 -4.68 17.46
N ALA A 237 -20.32 -3.65 17.69
CA ALA A 237 -21.65 -3.81 18.28
C ALA A 237 -22.61 -4.58 17.37
N GLU A 238 -22.49 -4.41 16.06
CA GLU A 238 -23.26 -5.17 15.08
C GLU A 238 -22.86 -6.64 15.07
N ALA A 239 -21.55 -6.94 15.07
CA ALA A 239 -21.05 -8.31 15.21
C ALA A 239 -21.51 -8.96 16.53
N ASP A 240 -21.45 -8.25 17.66
CA ASP A 240 -21.91 -8.75 18.96
C ASP A 240 -23.43 -9.03 18.96
N LYS A 241 -24.21 -8.17 18.30
CA LYS A 241 -25.66 -8.37 18.12
C LYS A 241 -25.94 -9.63 17.30
N GLU A 242 -25.23 -9.85 16.20
CA GLU A 242 -25.39 -11.06 15.38
C GLU A 242 -25.06 -12.33 16.18
N ILE A 243 -23.96 -12.32 16.95
CA ILE A 243 -23.58 -13.44 17.83
C ILE A 243 -24.66 -13.69 18.89
N ALA A 244 -25.19 -12.62 19.50
CA ALA A 244 -26.25 -12.74 20.50
C ALA A 244 -27.55 -13.29 19.89
N GLN A 245 -27.91 -12.85 18.69
CA GLN A 245 -29.08 -13.36 17.95
C GLN A 245 -28.91 -14.83 17.59
N ALA A 246 -27.74 -15.23 17.08
CA ALA A 246 -27.43 -16.62 16.76
C ALA A 246 -27.53 -17.52 18.00
N LYS A 247 -26.98 -17.10 19.15
CA LYS A 247 -27.10 -17.84 20.42
C LYS A 247 -28.54 -17.92 20.91
N ALA A 248 -29.34 -16.88 20.73
CA ALA A 248 -30.75 -16.89 21.11
C ALA A 248 -31.55 -17.87 20.23
N GLU A 249 -31.26 -17.90 18.94
CA GLU A 249 -31.86 -18.84 17.99
C GLU A 249 -31.44 -20.29 18.28
N GLU A 250 -30.15 -20.53 18.58
CA GLU A 250 -29.65 -21.83 19.00
C GLU A 250 -30.37 -22.34 20.26
N ARG A 251 -30.53 -21.49 21.28
CA ARG A 251 -31.29 -21.82 22.50
C ARG A 251 -32.75 -22.12 22.20
N ARG A 252 -33.36 -21.34 21.31
CA ARG A 252 -34.76 -21.56 20.90
C ARG A 252 -34.90 -22.90 20.17
N ALA A 253 -33.97 -23.22 19.26
CA ALA A 253 -33.95 -24.49 18.55
C ALA A 253 -33.76 -25.68 19.50
N MET A 254 -32.84 -25.56 20.47
CA MET A 254 -32.64 -26.58 21.51
C MET A 254 -33.89 -26.77 22.38
N ALA A 255 -34.55 -25.70 22.83
CA ALA A 255 -35.76 -25.80 23.63
C ALA A 255 -36.91 -26.48 22.86
N VAL A 256 -37.06 -26.17 21.56
CA VAL A 256 -38.03 -26.85 20.70
C VAL A 256 -37.67 -28.33 20.52
N ALA A 257 -36.39 -28.66 20.32
CA ALA A 257 -35.94 -30.04 20.22
C ALA A 257 -36.22 -30.83 21.51
N GLU A 258 -35.95 -30.23 22.68
CA GLU A 258 -36.25 -30.81 24.00
C GLU A 258 -37.76 -31.00 24.19
N GLU A 259 -38.59 -30.03 23.78
CA GLU A 259 -40.05 -30.18 23.83
C GLU A 259 -40.53 -31.34 22.95
N GLN A 260 -39.98 -31.50 21.75
CA GLN A 260 -40.31 -32.63 20.86
C GLN A 260 -39.82 -33.96 21.43
N GLU A 261 -38.63 -34.01 22.03
CA GLU A 261 -38.11 -35.20 22.69
C GLU A 261 -39.01 -35.62 23.86
N MET A 262 -39.46 -34.65 24.67
CA MET A 262 -40.39 -34.89 25.77
C MET A 262 -41.76 -35.37 25.27
N LYS A 263 -42.28 -34.79 24.18
CA LYS A 263 -43.51 -35.30 23.54
C LYS A 263 -43.34 -36.74 23.05
N ALA A 264 -42.22 -37.06 22.39
CA ALA A 264 -41.92 -38.41 21.94
C ALA A 264 -41.84 -39.39 23.13
N ARG A 265 -41.19 -38.99 24.23
CA ARG A 265 -41.09 -39.78 25.46
C ARG A 265 -42.45 -40.01 26.12
N VAL A 266 -43.34 -39.01 26.14
CA VAL A 266 -44.71 -39.17 26.63
C VAL A 266 -45.48 -40.18 25.76
N GLN A 267 -45.33 -40.14 24.43
CA GLN A 267 -45.97 -41.11 23.55
C GLN A 267 -45.41 -42.52 23.74
N GLU A 268 -44.09 -42.67 23.89
CA GLU A 268 -43.46 -43.96 24.20
C GLU A 268 -43.98 -44.54 25.52
N MET A 269 -44.07 -43.72 26.57
CA MET A 269 -44.61 -44.15 27.85
C MET A 269 -46.10 -44.51 27.76
N ARG A 270 -46.90 -43.75 27.00
CA ARG A 270 -48.30 -44.10 26.72
C ARG A 270 -48.40 -45.44 26.00
N ALA A 271 -47.53 -45.70 25.01
CA ALA A 271 -47.51 -46.98 24.32
C ALA A 271 -47.21 -48.14 25.28
N LYS A 272 -46.26 -47.97 26.22
CA LYS A 272 -45.98 -48.96 27.27
C LYS A 272 -47.16 -49.18 28.22
N VAL A 273 -47.89 -48.11 28.58
CA VAL A 273 -49.11 -48.25 29.39
C VAL A 273 -50.16 -49.05 28.62
N VAL A 274 -50.38 -48.74 27.34
CA VAL A 274 -51.33 -49.47 26.49
C VAL A 274 -50.91 -50.93 26.31
N GLU A 275 -49.62 -51.22 26.15
CA GLU A 275 -49.08 -52.58 26.08
C GLU A 275 -49.38 -53.36 27.37
N ALA A 276 -49.10 -52.78 28.54
CA ALA A 276 -49.41 -53.38 29.84
C ALA A 276 -50.92 -53.54 30.08
N GLU A 277 -51.74 -52.56 29.68
CA GLU A 277 -53.21 -52.67 29.75
C GLU A 277 -53.75 -53.77 28.83
N ALA A 278 -53.14 -53.98 27.66
CA ALA A 278 -53.53 -55.05 26.74
C ALA A 278 -53.23 -56.46 27.29
N GLU A 279 -52.26 -56.61 28.19
CA GLU A 279 -52.02 -57.88 28.90
C GLU A 279 -53.19 -58.26 29.83
N VAL A 280 -53.95 -57.29 30.36
CA VAL A 280 -55.05 -57.56 31.29
C VAL A 280 -56.19 -58.34 30.64
N PRO A 281 -56.76 -57.94 29.48
CA PRO A 281 -57.74 -58.75 28.76
C PRO A 281 -57.22 -60.13 28.35
N LEU A 282 -55.94 -60.23 27.95
CA LEU A 282 -55.32 -61.52 27.59
C LEU A 282 -55.25 -62.45 28.80
N ALA A 283 -54.80 -61.95 29.95
CA ALA A 283 -54.76 -62.68 31.21
C ALA A 283 -56.17 -63.05 31.70
N MET A 284 -57.16 -62.17 31.55
CA MET A 284 -58.56 -62.48 31.85
C MET A 284 -59.13 -63.57 30.94
N ALA A 285 -58.83 -63.52 29.64
CA ALA A 285 -59.23 -64.55 28.69
C ALA A 285 -58.59 -65.90 29.02
N GLU A 286 -57.33 -65.90 29.47
CA GLU A 286 -56.64 -67.10 29.93
C GLU A 286 -57.23 -67.65 31.24
N ALA A 287 -57.59 -66.78 32.20
CA ALA A 287 -58.26 -67.16 33.44
C ALA A 287 -59.65 -67.79 33.19
N LEU A 288 -60.40 -67.25 32.23
CA LEU A 288 -61.68 -67.82 31.76
C LEU A 288 -61.48 -69.21 31.11
N LYS A 289 -60.47 -69.37 30.25
CA LYS A 289 -60.16 -70.66 29.59
C LYS A 289 -59.69 -71.73 30.58
N LYS A 290 -58.87 -71.36 31.57
CA LYS A 290 -58.35 -72.27 32.60
C LYS A 290 -59.38 -72.59 33.70
N GLY A 291 -60.55 -71.94 33.68
CA GLY A 291 -61.63 -72.16 34.65
C GLY A 291 -61.46 -71.43 35.98
N ASN A 292 -60.51 -70.49 36.08
CA ASN A 292 -60.23 -69.71 37.29
C ASN A 292 -61.17 -68.50 37.45
N MET A 293 -62.00 -68.19 36.44
CA MET A 293 -63.00 -67.13 36.47
C MET A 293 -64.31 -67.64 35.85
N GLY A 294 -65.44 -67.43 36.53
CA GLY A 294 -66.76 -67.82 36.03
C GLY A 294 -67.47 -66.73 35.21
N VAL A 295 -68.44 -67.13 34.38
CA VAL A 295 -69.25 -66.18 33.57
C VAL A 295 -69.99 -65.16 34.44
N MET A 296 -70.46 -65.58 35.62
CA MET A 296 -71.11 -64.69 36.59
C MET A 296 -70.15 -63.67 37.21
N ASP A 297 -68.87 -64.00 37.37
CA ASP A 297 -67.87 -63.08 37.92
C ASP A 297 -67.45 -62.03 36.91
N TYR A 298 -67.34 -62.40 35.63
CA TYR A 298 -67.15 -61.44 34.53
C TYR A 298 -68.31 -60.45 34.41
N MET A 299 -69.55 -60.93 34.53
CA MET A 299 -70.74 -60.06 34.51
C MET A 299 -70.80 -59.11 35.71
N LYS A 300 -70.39 -59.55 36.90
CA LYS A 300 -70.25 -58.67 38.07
C LYS A 300 -69.20 -57.59 37.85
N LEU A 301 -68.03 -57.95 37.31
CA LEU A 301 -66.96 -57.00 37.01
C LEU A 301 -67.43 -55.94 36.00
N LYS A 302 -68.12 -56.37 34.93
CA LYS A 302 -68.70 -55.46 33.93
C LYS A 302 -69.75 -54.51 34.52
N ASN A 303 -70.55 -54.98 35.48
CA ASN A 303 -71.50 -54.13 36.20
C ASN A 303 -70.80 -53.09 37.06
N VAL A 304 -69.75 -53.48 37.81
CA VAL A 304 -68.96 -52.55 38.63
C VAL A 304 -68.25 -51.51 37.76
N GLU A 305 -67.68 -51.90 36.61
CA GLU A 305 -67.11 -50.95 35.64
C GLU A 305 -68.16 -49.96 35.11
N SER A 306 -69.36 -50.45 34.81
CA SER A 306 -70.45 -49.61 34.30
C SER A 306 -70.93 -48.60 35.35
N ASP A 307 -71.09 -49.04 36.59
CA ASP A 307 -71.41 -48.16 37.73
C ASP A 307 -70.30 -47.14 37.98
N THR A 308 -69.03 -47.56 37.87
CA THR A 308 -67.88 -46.66 38.04
C THR A 308 -67.85 -45.61 36.94
N LYS A 309 -68.08 -45.99 35.68
CA LYS A 309 -68.17 -45.07 34.52
C LYS A 309 -69.32 -44.07 34.69
N MET A 310 -70.49 -44.53 35.14
CA MET A 310 -71.61 -43.62 35.44
C MET A 310 -71.28 -42.65 36.58
N ARG A 311 -70.58 -43.11 37.63
CA ARG A 311 -70.15 -42.23 38.73
C ARG A 311 -69.11 -41.19 38.28
N THR A 312 -68.17 -41.57 37.42
CA THR A 312 -67.17 -40.64 36.88
C THR A 312 -67.81 -39.60 35.98
N SER A 313 -68.70 -39.99 35.07
CA SER A 313 -69.39 -39.03 34.19
C SER A 313 -70.29 -38.06 34.96
N ILE A 314 -70.97 -38.52 36.02
CA ILE A 314 -71.74 -37.64 36.92
C ILE A 314 -70.81 -36.65 37.63
N SER A 315 -69.65 -37.11 38.10
CA SER A 315 -68.65 -36.26 38.78
C SER A 315 -68.07 -35.18 37.86
N GLU A 316 -67.70 -35.53 36.61
CA GLU A 316 -67.21 -34.59 35.60
C GLU A 316 -68.26 -33.55 35.20
N THR A 317 -69.53 -33.96 35.10
CA THR A 317 -70.64 -33.05 34.84
C THR A 317 -70.81 -32.05 35.99
N SER A 318 -70.69 -32.53 37.23
CA SER A 318 -70.78 -31.70 38.44
C SER A 318 -69.63 -30.68 38.55
N GLU A 319 -68.40 -31.07 38.22
CA GLU A 319 -67.24 -30.16 38.21
C GLU A 319 -67.37 -29.08 37.13
N THR A 320 -67.92 -29.43 35.97
CA THR A 320 -68.15 -28.51 34.86
C THR A 320 -69.24 -27.49 35.18
N GLU A 321 -70.31 -27.91 35.86
CA GLU A 321 -71.35 -27.02 36.38
C GLU A 321 -70.83 -26.08 37.48
N THR A 322 -69.94 -26.56 38.34
CA THR A 322 -69.34 -25.75 39.42
C THR A 322 -68.37 -24.68 38.89
N LYS A 323 -67.62 -24.96 37.81
CA LYS A 323 -66.80 -23.94 37.13
C LYS A 323 -67.65 -22.85 36.48
N ASN A 324 -68.75 -23.22 35.82
CA ASN A 324 -69.64 -22.29 35.14
C ASN A 324 -70.45 -21.39 36.09
N GLN A 325 -70.63 -21.78 37.36
CA GLN A 325 -71.27 -20.93 38.39
C GLN A 325 -70.29 -19.96 39.07
N ASN A 326 -68.99 -20.22 39.05
CA ASN A 326 -67.97 -19.32 39.63
C ASN A 326 -67.43 -18.27 38.64
N GLU A 327 -67.78 -18.36 37.36
CA GLU A 327 -67.43 -17.38 36.31
C GLU A 327 -68.58 -16.40 35.96
N ASN A 328 -69.69 -16.39 36.73
CA ASN A 328 -70.80 -15.44 36.63
C ASN A 328 -71.00 -14.65 37.93
#